data_AF-A0A2E6BNV9-F1
#
_entry.id   AF-A0A2E6BNV9-F1
#
_cell.length_a   1.000
_cell.length_b   1.000
_cell.length_c   1.000
_cell.angle_alpha   90.00
_cell.angle_beta   90.00
_cell.angle_gamma   90.00
#
_symmetry.space_group_name_H-M   'P 1'
#
loop_
_entity.id
_entity.type
_entity.pdbx_description
1 polymer ?
#
loop_
_entity_poly.entity_id
_entity_poly.type
_entity_poly.pdbx_seq_one_letter_code
_entity_poly.pdbx_strand_id
1 'polypeptide(L)'
;MQEKLSTSLFKLEEAFFKTSKDVHEASNILENELAFIKNKDLKENFSKENIDKMIATIEKLSIQSDYKLSILKDFSKYISNKK
;
A
#
# COMPACT_ATOMS: atom_id res chain seq x y z
N MET A 1 6.43 -11.95 -14.04
CA MET A 1 5.91 -10.62 -13.62
C MET A 1 5.51 -10.59 -12.14
N GLN A 2 5.12 -11.74 -11.59
CA GLN A 2 4.81 -11.96 -10.18
C GLN A 2 5.85 -11.44 -9.16
N GLU A 3 7.14 -11.68 -9.38
CA GLU A 3 8.20 -11.17 -8.48
C GLU A 3 8.27 -9.63 -8.44
N LYS A 4 7.96 -8.96 -9.55
CA LYS A 4 7.96 -7.48 -9.59
C LYS A 4 6.84 -6.92 -8.72
N LEU A 5 5.63 -7.46 -8.84
CA LEU A 5 4.48 -7.03 -8.04
C LEU A 5 4.70 -7.28 -6.54
N SER A 6 5.24 -8.46 -6.18
CA SER A 6 5.61 -8.75 -4.78
C SER A 6 6.68 -7.78 -4.27
N THR A 7 7.68 -7.46 -5.09
CA THR A 7 8.74 -6.50 -4.73
C THR A 7 8.18 -5.10 -4.53
N SER A 8 7.25 -4.66 -5.38
CA SER A 8 6.64 -3.33 -5.27
C SER A 8 5.72 -3.22 -4.07
N LEU A 9 4.99 -4.28 -3.72
CA LEU A 9 4.22 -4.35 -2.48
C LEU A 9 5.12 -4.30 -1.23
N PHE A 10 6.25 -5.02 -1.25
CA PHE A 10 7.21 -4.97 -0.15
C PHE A 10 7.82 -3.56 0.00
N LYS A 11 8.19 -2.92 -1.11
CA LYS A 11 8.70 -1.53 -1.11
C LYS A 11 7.67 -0.55 -0.60
N LEU A 12 6.39 -0.74 -0.93
CA LEU A 12 5.30 0.07 -0.40
C LEU A 12 5.19 -0.12 1.12
N GLU A 13 5.25 -1.36 1.61
CA GLU A 13 5.27 -1.65 3.05
C GLU A 13 6.44 -0.96 3.77
N GLU A 14 7.66 -1.02 3.23
CA GLU A 14 8.79 -0.29 3.80
C GLU A 14 8.60 1.24 3.78
N ALA A 15 7.98 1.77 2.72
CA ALA A 15 7.73 3.20 2.59
C ALA A 15 6.73 3.72 3.63
N PHE A 16 5.79 2.90 4.10
CA PHE A 16 4.84 3.27 5.16
C PHE A 16 5.51 3.63 6.50
N PHE A 17 6.76 3.21 6.71
CA PHE A 17 7.57 3.56 7.88
C PHE A 17 8.48 4.79 7.65
N LYS A 18 8.47 5.37 6.46
CA LYS A 18 9.29 6.53 6.07
C LYS A 18 8.43 7.79 5.97
N THR A 19 8.51 8.52 4.86
CA THR A 19 7.78 9.79 4.64
C THR A 19 6.56 9.61 3.74
N SER A 20 5.63 10.59 3.78
CA SER A 20 4.48 10.59 2.87
C SER A 20 4.90 10.64 1.40
N LYS A 21 6.04 11.27 1.08
CA LYS A 21 6.62 11.29 -0.27
C LYS A 21 7.05 9.89 -0.71
N ASP A 22 7.71 9.13 0.17
CA ASP A 22 8.13 7.75 -0.12
C ASP A 22 6.91 6.85 -0.36
N VAL A 23 5.86 6.99 0.45
CA VAL A 23 4.59 6.24 0.27
C VAL A 23 3.96 6.58 -1.08
N HIS A 24 3.93 7.86 -1.45
CA HIS A 24 3.35 8.29 -2.72
C HIS A 24 4.13 7.75 -3.92
N GLU A 25 5.47 7.80 -3.87
CA GLU A 25 6.34 7.29 -4.93
C GLU A 25 6.20 5.77 -5.08
N ALA A 26 6.23 5.01 -3.98
CA ALA A 26 6.04 3.56 -4.00
C ALA A 26 4.63 3.17 -4.48
N SER A 27 3.60 3.96 -4.12
CA SER A 27 2.22 3.74 -4.58
C SER A 27 2.10 3.93 -6.09
N ASN A 28 2.70 4.99 -6.64
CA ASN A 28 2.70 5.24 -8.09
C ASN A 28 3.42 4.11 -8.86
N ILE A 29 4.51 3.55 -8.31
CA ILE A 29 5.20 2.41 -8.92
C ILE A 29 4.28 1.19 -8.97
N LEU A 30 3.62 0.87 -7.84
CA LEU A 30 2.69 -0.25 -7.76
C LEU A 30 1.50 -0.07 -8.71
N GLU A 31 0.94 1.14 -8.80
CA GLU A 31 -0.20 1.45 -9.68
C GLU A 31 0.17 1.31 -11.16
N ASN A 32 1.37 1.75 -11.55
CA ASN A 32 1.88 1.54 -12.91
C ASN A 32 2.07 0.06 -13.24
N GLU A 33 2.56 -0.75 -12.30
CA GLU A 33 2.70 -2.20 -12.49
C GLU A 33 1.33 -2.89 -12.60
N LEU A 34 0.35 -2.50 -11.78
CA LEU A 34 -1.03 -2.99 -11.87
C LEU A 34 -1.71 -2.58 -13.18
N ALA A 35 -1.50 -1.35 -13.64
CA ALA A 35 -2.00 -0.87 -14.92
C ALA A 35 -1.37 -1.63 -16.10
N PHE A 36 -0.08 -1.96 -16.02
CA PHE A 36 0.60 -2.78 -17.01
C PHE A 36 0.05 -4.21 -17.07
N ILE A 37 -0.26 -4.78 -15.90
CA ILE A 37 -0.90 -6.09 -15.74
C ILE A 37 -2.31 -6.06 -16.32
N LYS A 38 -3.12 -5.05 -16.00
CA LYS A 38 -4.51 -4.92 -16.47
C LYS A 38 -4.63 -4.80 -18.00
N ASN A 39 -3.63 -4.17 -18.64
CA ASN A 39 -3.60 -3.98 -20.10
C ASN A 39 -2.95 -5.13 -20.87
N LYS A 40 -2.42 -6.15 -20.18
CA LYS A 40 -1.92 -7.38 -20.80
C LYS A 40 -2.80 -8.55 -20.40
N ASP A 41 -3.22 -9.32 -21.38
CA ASP A 41 -3.94 -10.59 -21.18
C ASP A 41 -2.97 -11.59 -20.52
N LEU A 42 -2.88 -11.52 -19.19
CA LEU A 42 -1.92 -12.27 -18.42
C LEU A 42 -2.43 -13.71 -18.24
N LYS A 43 -1.99 -14.58 -19.14
CA LYS A 43 -1.92 -16.04 -18.89
C LYS A 43 -0.84 -16.40 -17.86
N GLU A 44 -0.55 -15.54 -16.88
CA GLU A 44 0.36 -15.87 -15.78
C GLU A 44 -0.46 -16.53 -14.65
N ASN A 45 -0.21 -17.82 -14.41
CA ASN A 45 -0.74 -18.55 -13.26
C ASN A 45 -0.04 -18.05 -12.00
N PHE A 46 -0.57 -17.00 -11.38
CA PHE A 46 -0.17 -16.61 -10.03
C PHE A 46 -0.49 -17.75 -9.07
N SER A 47 0.52 -18.27 -8.34
CA SER A 47 0.25 -19.21 -7.26
C SER A 47 -0.71 -18.57 -6.23
N LYS A 48 -1.67 -19.36 -5.76
CA LYS A 48 -2.65 -18.94 -4.76
C LYS A 48 -1.98 -18.35 -3.51
N GLU A 49 -0.91 -18.99 -3.04
CA GLU A 49 -0.12 -18.53 -1.89
C GLU A 49 0.42 -17.10 -2.08
N ASN A 50 0.88 -16.76 -3.28
CA ASN A 50 1.41 -15.44 -3.55
C ASN A 50 0.30 -14.39 -3.61
N ILE A 51 -0.88 -14.74 -4.14
CA ILE A 51 -2.06 -13.86 -4.10
C ILE A 51 -2.47 -13.61 -2.64
N ASP A 52 -2.54 -14.66 -1.82
CA ASP A 52 -2.92 -14.56 -0.41
C ASP A 52 -1.95 -13.66 0.37
N LYS A 53 -0.63 -13.78 0.12
CA LYS A 53 0.39 -12.88 0.69
C LYS A 53 0.20 -11.43 0.26
N MET A 54 -0.05 -11.19 -1.02
CA MET A 54 -0.27 -9.84 -1.54
C MET A 54 -1.52 -9.20 -0.90
N ILE A 55 -2.62 -9.97 -0.77
CA ILE A 55 -3.85 -9.52 -0.10
C ILE A 55 -3.55 -9.15 1.36
N ALA A 56 -2.87 -10.02 2.10
CA ALA A 56 -2.53 -9.77 3.51
C ALA A 56 -1.69 -8.49 3.68
N THR A 57 -0.73 -8.25 2.78
CA THR A 57 0.07 -7.01 2.79
C THR A 57 -0.81 -5.78 2.53
N ILE A 58 -1.73 -5.83 1.55
CA ILE A 58 -2.63 -4.72 1.24
C ILE A 58 -3.57 -4.43 2.42
N GLU A 59 -4.14 -5.45 3.04
CA GLU A 59 -5.01 -5.31 4.22
C GLU A 59 -4.26 -4.66 5.38
N LYS A 60 -3.04 -5.12 5.67
CA LYS A 60 -2.18 -4.54 6.71
C LYS A 60 -1.92 -3.05 6.46
N LEU A 61 -1.57 -2.68 5.23
CA LEU A 61 -1.29 -1.28 4.88
C LEU A 61 -2.55 -0.40 4.98
N SER A 62 -3.71 -0.94 4.60
CA SER A 62 -5.00 -0.24 4.71
C SER A 62 -5.34 0.07 6.17
N ILE A 63 -5.21 -0.93 7.05
CA ILE A 63 -5.42 -0.77 8.50
C ILE A 63 -4.45 0.28 9.09
N GLN A 64 -3.17 0.23 8.70
CA GLN A 64 -2.17 1.19 9.17
C GLN A 64 -2.48 2.63 8.73
N SER A 65 -2.97 2.81 7.50
CA SER A 65 -3.40 4.11 6.98
C SER A 65 -4.57 4.67 7.78
N ASP A 66 -5.62 3.87 7.97
CA ASP A 66 -6.82 4.26 8.71
C ASP A 66 -6.51 4.60 10.16
N TYR A 67 -5.64 3.83 10.81
CA TYR A 67 -5.21 4.09 12.17
C TYR A 67 -4.44 5.43 12.29
N LYS A 68 -3.49 5.70 11.38
CA LYS A 68 -2.78 6.99 11.34
C LYS A 68 -3.75 8.16 11.11
N LEU A 69 -4.72 8.02 10.22
CA LEU A 69 -5.75 9.04 9.97
C LEU A 69 -6.63 9.28 11.21
N SER A 70 -7.00 8.22 11.93
CA SER A 70 -7.77 8.33 13.17
C SER A 70 -7.01 9.11 14.23
N ILE A 71 -5.74 8.79 14.47
CA ILE A 71 -4.89 9.51 15.44
C ILE A 71 -4.80 11.00 15.08
N LEU A 72 -4.60 11.34 13.81
CA LEU A 72 -4.51 12.74 13.38
C LEU A 72 -5.82 13.50 13.60
N LYS A 73 -6.97 12.87 13.34
CA LYS A 73 -8.28 13.46 13.62
C LYS A 73 -8.49 13.70 15.11
N ASP A 74 -8.15 12.73 15.94
CA ASP A 74 -8.28 12.84 17.40
C ASP A 74 -7.31 13.88 17.98
N PHE A 75 -6.08 13.94 17.45
CA PHE A 75 -5.12 14.97 17.81
C PHE A 75 -5.58 16.38 17.38
N SER A 76 -6.13 16.53 16.17
CA SER A 76 -6.69 17.80 15.73
C SER A 76 -7.86 18.25 16.60
N LYS A 77 -8.75 17.34 17.02
CA LYS A 77 -9.81 17.65 17.99
C LYS A 77 -9.24 18.11 19.33
N TYR A 78 -8.17 17.47 19.80
CA TYR A 78 -7.50 17.84 21.05
C TYR A 78 -6.87 19.24 20.98
N ILE A 79 -6.25 19.60 19.86
CA ILE A 79 -5.71 20.94 19.61
C ILE A 79 -6.83 21.98 19.51
N SER A 80 -7.91 21.68 18.78
CA SER A 80 -9.05 22.58 18.59
C SER A 80 -9.83 22.84 19.88
N ASN A 81 -9.91 21.87 20.79
CA ASN A 81 -10.54 22.04 22.11
C ASN A 81 -9.68 22.81 23.14
N LYS A 82 -8.41 23.14 22.81
CA LYS A 82 -7.52 23.94 23.66
C LYS A 82 -7.49 25.44 23.30
N LYS A 83 -8.23 25.86 22.26
CA LYS A 83 -8.45 27.26 21.89
C LYS A 83 -9.76 27.77 22.49
#